data_AF-A0A938Q0G0-F1
#
_entry.id   AF-A0A938Q0G0-F1
#
_cell.length_a   1.000
_cell.length_b   1.000
_cell.length_c   1.000
_cell.angle_alpha   90.00
_cell.angle_beta   90.00
_cell.angle_gamma   90.00
#
_symmetry.space_group_name_H-M   'P 1'
#
loop_
_entity.id
_entity.type
_entity.pdbx_description
1 polymer ?
#
loop_
_entity_poly.entity_id
_entity_poly.type
_entity_poly.pdbx_seq_one_letter_code
_entity_poly.pdbx_strand_id
1 'polypeptide(L)'
;MDWFVVFLVAGAAIAVWRIIYNVRNASKSREDDWDARMIERLRRSGIDPFKPVDVDFFVAVPSKDKAESMASRLRAEGFETDIRELRDSVDQTWSVHALKSMSLNVHGVREVSSRLRQLADEAGGRYDGWAPGPGKPISS
;
A
#
# COMPACT_ATOMS: atom_id res chain seq x y z
N MET A 1 -18.36 40.22 14.15
CA MET A 1 -17.78 38.93 13.74
C MET A 1 -16.60 38.68 14.68
N ASP A 2 -16.76 37.81 15.67
CA ASP A 2 -15.82 37.72 16.78
C ASP A 2 -14.51 37.06 16.36
N TRP A 3 -13.48 37.89 16.23
CA TRP A 3 -12.14 37.51 15.80
C TRP A 3 -11.49 36.44 16.72
N PHE A 4 -11.97 36.34 17.96
CA PHE A 4 -11.59 35.28 18.92
C PHE A 4 -12.04 33.88 18.47
N VAL A 5 -13.23 33.73 17.89
CA VAL A 5 -13.72 32.43 17.39
C VAL A 5 -12.89 31.97 16.21
N VAL A 6 -12.47 32.90 15.34
CA VAL A 6 -11.61 32.61 14.18
C VAL A 6 -10.24 32.08 14.63
N PHE A 7 -9.61 32.72 15.63
CA PHE A 7 -8.33 32.23 16.16
C PHE A 7 -8.44 30.87 16.86
N LEU A 8 -9.52 30.60 17.59
CA LEU A 8 -9.75 29.31 18.24
C LEU A 8 -9.93 28.18 17.21
N VAL A 9 -10.73 28.41 16.16
CA VAL A 9 -10.93 27.44 15.07
C VAL A 9 -9.64 27.21 14.30
N ALA A 10 -8.86 28.26 14.02
CA ALA A 10 -7.57 28.14 13.35
C ALA A 10 -6.56 27.34 14.18
N GLY A 11 -6.48 27.58 15.50
CA GLY A 11 -5.62 26.84 16.40
C GLY A 11 -5.97 25.35 16.47
N ALA A 12 -7.28 25.03 16.57
CA ALA A 12 -7.76 23.66 16.55
C ALA A 12 -7.45 22.95 15.21
N ALA A 13 -7.64 23.64 14.08
CA ALA A 13 -7.32 23.10 12.75
C ALA A 13 -5.82 22.80 12.59
N ILE A 14 -4.95 23.68 13.10
CA ILE A 14 -3.49 23.45 13.08
C ILE A 14 -3.12 22.25 13.95
N ALA A 15 -3.69 22.11 15.14
CA ALA A 15 -3.41 20.98 16.02
C ALA A 15 -3.84 19.65 15.39
N VAL A 16 -5.05 19.59 14.82
CA VAL A 16 -5.55 18.42 14.09
C VAL A 16 -4.68 18.10 12.89
N TRP A 17 -4.31 19.10 12.09
CA TRP A 17 -3.40 18.91 10.95
C TRP A 17 -2.05 18.35 11.41
N ARG A 18 -1.48 18.87 12.50
CA ARG A 18 -0.20 18.40 13.06
C ARG A 18 -0.26 16.95 13.52
N ILE A 19 -1.37 16.55 14.15
CA ILE A 19 -1.60 15.17 14.59
C ILE A 19 -1.69 14.25 13.37
N ILE A 20 -2.50 14.60 12.37
CA ILE A 20 -2.62 13.81 11.14
C ILE A 20 -1.28 13.70 10.42
N TYR A 21 -0.53 14.80 10.32
CA TYR A 21 0.77 14.83 9.65
C TYR A 21 1.81 13.95 10.37
N ASN A 22 1.90 14.03 11.69
CA ASN A 22 2.80 13.20 12.49
C ASN A 22 2.44 11.72 12.42
N VAL A 23 1.15 11.37 12.49
CA VAL A 23 0.69 9.98 12.38
C VAL A 23 1.04 9.40 11.01
N ARG A 24 0.78 10.15 9.93
CA ARG A 24 1.12 9.72 8.55
C ARG A 24 2.63 9.61 8.34
N ASN A 25 3.44 10.44 8.98
CA ASN A 25 4.90 10.36 8.87
C ASN A 25 5.47 9.18 9.66
N ALA A 26 4.97 8.94 10.88
CA ALA A 26 5.40 7.84 11.72
C ALA A 26 5.05 6.46 11.13
N SER A 27 3.91 6.32 10.44
CA SER A 27 3.56 5.07 9.75
C SER A 27 4.51 4.80 8.58
N LYS A 28 4.83 5.82 7.77
CA LYS A 28 5.79 5.71 6.66
C LYS A 28 7.16 5.21 7.13
N SER A 29 7.74 5.80 8.17
CA SER A 29 9.05 5.37 8.67
C SER A 29 9.05 3.94 9.21
N ARG A 30 7.96 3.50 9.85
CA ARG A 30 7.84 2.12 10.35
C ARG A 30 7.74 1.10 9.22
N GLU A 31 7.00 1.42 8.16
CA GLU A 31 6.89 0.57 6.97
C GLU A 31 8.24 0.52 6.22
N ASP A 32 8.92 1.65 6.06
CA ASP A 32 10.25 1.73 5.45
C ASP A 32 11.30 0.86 6.17
N ASP A 33 11.25 0.83 7.50
CA ASP A 33 12.09 -0.02 8.34
C ASP A 33 11.71 -1.50 8.21
N TRP A 34 10.42 -1.80 8.08
CA TRP A 34 9.93 -3.16 7.91
C TRP A 34 10.33 -3.74 6.54
N ASP A 35 10.19 -2.95 5.47
CA ASP A 35 10.59 -3.32 4.10
C ASP A 35 12.07 -3.66 4.05
N ALA A 36 12.92 -2.79 4.64
CA ALA A 36 14.36 -3.00 4.69
C ALA A 36 14.72 -4.28 5.44
N ARG A 37 14.07 -4.55 6.59
CA ARG A 37 14.28 -5.79 7.37
C ARG A 37 13.78 -7.02 6.63
N MET A 38 12.68 -6.93 5.90
CA MET A 38 12.12 -8.04 5.12
C MET A 38 13.04 -8.42 3.96
N ILE A 39 13.48 -7.44 3.17
CA ILE A 39 14.41 -7.66 2.05
C ILE A 39 15.75 -8.22 2.57
N GLU A 40 16.25 -7.70 3.68
CA GLU A 40 17.46 -8.20 4.31
C GLU A 40 17.32 -9.67 4.74
N ARG A 41 16.17 -10.06 5.32
CA ARG A 41 15.89 -11.48 5.65
C ARG A 41 15.82 -12.35 4.40
N LEU A 42 15.19 -11.87 3.33
CA LEU A 42 15.07 -12.60 2.06
C LEU A 42 16.42 -12.80 1.36
N ARG A 43 17.30 -11.80 1.44
CA ARG A 43 18.70 -11.94 0.97
C ARG A 43 19.46 -12.98 1.76
N ARG A 44 19.32 -12.98 3.10
CA ARG A 44 19.95 -13.99 3.96
C ARG A 44 19.40 -15.40 3.75
N SER A 45 18.14 -15.55 3.34
CA SER A 45 17.57 -16.86 3.02
C SER A 45 18.06 -17.43 1.68
N GLY A 46 18.99 -16.74 0.98
CA GLY A 46 19.59 -17.23 -0.25
C GLY A 46 18.79 -16.90 -1.51
N ILE A 47 17.81 -15.99 -1.44
CA ILE A 47 17.19 -15.46 -2.65
C ILE A 47 18.24 -14.63 -3.39
N ASP A 48 18.50 -15.03 -4.62
CA ASP A 48 19.41 -14.33 -5.52
C ASP A 48 18.87 -12.92 -5.83
N PRO A 49 19.50 -11.84 -5.34
CA PRO A 49 19.02 -10.48 -5.55
C PRO A 49 19.10 -10.03 -7.01
N PHE A 50 19.82 -10.76 -7.86
CA PHE A 50 19.93 -10.47 -9.30
C PHE A 50 18.81 -11.10 -10.13
N LYS A 51 18.02 -12.00 -9.55
CA LYS A 51 16.86 -12.58 -10.22
C LYS A 51 15.60 -11.79 -9.89
N PRO A 52 14.73 -11.52 -10.87
CA PRO A 52 13.39 -11.04 -10.59
C PRO A 52 12.68 -11.99 -9.64
N VAL A 53 12.05 -11.44 -8.62
CA VAL A 53 11.22 -12.14 -7.66
C VAL A 53 9.82 -11.61 -7.81
N ASP A 54 8.85 -12.50 -7.74
CA ASP A 54 7.44 -12.10 -7.76
C ASP A 54 7.07 -11.53 -6.39
N VAL A 55 6.50 -10.33 -6.40
CA VAL A 55 6.08 -9.61 -5.19
C VAL A 55 4.58 -9.37 -5.30
N ASP A 56 3.81 -9.85 -4.33
CA ASP A 56 2.37 -9.62 -4.25
C ASP A 56 2.10 -8.44 -3.30
N PHE A 57 1.39 -7.45 -3.80
CA PHE A 57 1.02 -6.25 -3.06
C PHE A 57 -0.48 -6.26 -2.75
N PHE A 58 -0.85 -5.90 -1.52
CA PHE A 58 -2.23 -5.97 -1.05
C PHE A 58 -2.80 -4.58 -0.82
N VAL A 59 -3.93 -4.28 -1.45
CA VAL A 59 -4.64 -3.01 -1.29
C VAL A 59 -6.10 -3.27 -0.97
N ALA A 60 -6.54 -2.86 0.22
CA ALA A 60 -7.93 -2.98 0.63
C ALA A 60 -8.72 -1.73 0.22
N VAL A 61 -9.89 -1.91 -0.39
CA VAL A 61 -10.75 -0.84 -0.89
C VAL A 61 -12.22 -1.09 -0.51
N PRO A 62 -13.03 -0.02 -0.36
CA PRO A 62 -14.40 -0.14 0.11
C PRO A 62 -15.41 -0.62 -0.95
N SER A 63 -15.04 -0.61 -2.23
CA SER A 63 -15.98 -0.88 -3.33
C SER A 63 -15.33 -1.71 -4.43
N LYS A 64 -16.13 -2.61 -5.02
CA LYS A 64 -15.75 -3.45 -6.15
C LYS A 64 -15.37 -2.62 -7.38
N ASP A 65 -16.14 -1.58 -7.71
CA ASP A 65 -15.87 -0.71 -8.87
C ASP A 65 -14.51 -0.02 -8.72
N LYS A 66 -14.17 0.38 -7.49
CA LYS A 66 -12.86 0.97 -7.19
C LYS A 66 -11.75 -0.07 -7.29
N ALA A 67 -11.99 -1.29 -6.82
CA ALA A 67 -11.06 -2.42 -6.98
C ALA A 67 -10.81 -2.72 -8.47
N GLU A 68 -11.85 -2.78 -9.29
CA GLU A 68 -11.76 -3.04 -10.72
C GLU A 68 -11.06 -1.92 -11.49
N SER A 69 -11.35 -0.65 -11.14
CA SER A 69 -10.67 0.51 -11.71
C SER A 69 -9.18 0.51 -11.37
N MET A 70 -8.84 0.23 -10.11
CA MET A 70 -7.45 0.13 -9.66
C MET A 70 -6.73 -1.03 -10.34
N ALA A 71 -7.35 -2.21 -10.39
CA ALA A 71 -6.82 -3.38 -11.06
C ALA A 71 -6.55 -3.12 -12.55
N SER A 72 -7.46 -2.43 -13.24
CA SER A 72 -7.28 -2.06 -14.65
C SER A 72 -6.10 -1.11 -14.85
N ARG A 73 -5.90 -0.11 -13.97
CA ARG A 73 -4.73 0.78 -14.01
C ARG A 73 -3.44 0.02 -13.76
N LEU A 74 -3.42 -0.86 -12.76
CA LEU A 74 -2.25 -1.66 -12.41
C LEU A 74 -1.88 -2.65 -13.51
N ARG A 75 -2.87 -3.27 -14.18
CA ARG A 75 -2.61 -4.09 -15.37
C ARG A 75 -1.95 -3.30 -16.51
N ALA A 76 -2.37 -2.05 -16.73
CA ALA A 76 -1.72 -1.17 -17.71
C ALA A 76 -0.29 -0.78 -17.31
N GLU A 77 0.02 -0.78 -16.00
CA GLU A 77 1.36 -0.57 -15.44
C GLU A 77 2.20 -1.86 -15.39
N GLY A 78 1.69 -2.98 -15.92
CA GLY A 78 2.39 -4.27 -16.03
C GLY A 78 2.29 -5.17 -14.80
N PHE A 79 1.31 -4.94 -13.94
CA PHE A 79 1.01 -5.84 -12.81
C PHE A 79 -0.01 -6.90 -13.23
N GLU A 80 0.12 -8.11 -12.70
CA GLU A 80 -0.97 -9.08 -12.70
C GLU A 80 -1.84 -8.79 -11.49
N THR A 81 -3.16 -8.69 -11.65
CA THR A 81 -4.04 -8.32 -10.52
C THR A 81 -5.20 -9.29 -10.34
N ASP A 82 -5.44 -9.66 -9.08
CA ASP A 82 -6.55 -10.49 -8.62
C ASP A 82 -7.39 -9.68 -7.60
N ILE A 83 -8.72 -9.83 -7.65
CA ILE A 83 -9.63 -9.09 -6.76
C ILE A 83 -10.36 -10.11 -5.88
N ARG A 84 -10.22 -9.96 -4.57
CA ARG A 84 -10.81 -10.85 -3.58
C ARG A 84 -11.75 -10.10 -2.66
N GLU A 85 -12.85 -10.74 -2.28
CA GLU A 85 -13.77 -10.18 -1.29
C GLU A 85 -13.27 -10.53 0.12
N LEU A 86 -13.07 -9.52 0.95
CA LEU A 86 -12.74 -9.62 2.37
C LEU A 86 -14.05 -9.68 3.16
N ARG A 87 -14.57 -10.91 3.35
CA ARG A 87 -15.83 -11.16 4.08
C ARG A 87 -15.81 -10.66 5.53
N ASP A 88 -14.64 -10.54 6.13
CA ASP A 88 -14.46 -10.16 7.55
C ASP A 88 -14.22 -8.65 7.75
N SER A 89 -14.23 -7.84 6.67
CA SER A 89 -13.95 -6.40 6.72
C SER A 89 -15.19 -5.59 6.38
N VAL A 90 -15.70 -4.84 7.37
CA VAL A 90 -16.91 -4.01 7.24
C VAL A 90 -16.63 -2.72 6.44
N ASP A 91 -15.44 -2.14 6.60
CA ASP A 91 -15.08 -0.85 5.97
C ASP A 91 -14.36 -1.00 4.62
N GLN A 92 -13.68 -2.14 4.40
CA GLN A 92 -12.88 -2.40 3.19
C GLN A 92 -13.09 -3.84 2.72
N THR A 93 -14.24 -4.07 2.08
CA THR A 93 -14.74 -5.40 1.72
C THR A 93 -14.03 -6.01 0.50
N TRP A 94 -13.14 -5.28 -0.16
CA TRP A 94 -12.44 -5.76 -1.37
C TRP A 94 -10.93 -5.62 -1.20
N SER A 95 -10.18 -6.68 -1.51
CA SER A 95 -8.71 -6.70 -1.59
C SER A 95 -8.28 -6.82 -3.04
N VAL A 96 -7.46 -5.87 -3.50
CA VAL A 96 -6.74 -5.96 -4.77
C VAL A 96 -5.36 -6.51 -4.48
N HIS A 97 -5.10 -7.69 -5.00
CA HIS A 97 -3.80 -8.33 -5.05
C HIS A 97 -3.13 -7.90 -6.34
N ALA A 98 -1.93 -7.33 -6.27
CA ALA A 98 -1.18 -6.88 -7.41
C ALA A 98 0.19 -7.55 -7.40
N LEU A 99 0.40 -8.51 -8.29
CA LEU A 99 1.62 -9.26 -8.46
C LEU A 99 2.52 -8.57 -9.48
N LYS A 100 3.79 -8.38 -9.14
CA LYS A 100 4.81 -7.85 -10.05
C LYS A 100 6.12 -8.58 -9.90
N SER A 101 6.67 -9.01 -11.03
CA SER A 101 8.03 -9.55 -11.07
C SER A 101 9.03 -8.40 -11.10
N MET A 102 9.88 -8.30 -10.08
CA MET A 102 10.85 -7.20 -9.96
C MET A 102 12.10 -7.62 -9.20
N SER A 103 13.20 -6.86 -9.34
CA SER A 103 14.39 -7.08 -8.51
C SER A 103 14.11 -6.65 -7.08
N LEU A 104 14.43 -7.53 -6.12
CA LEU A 104 14.17 -7.30 -4.70
C LEU A 104 15.18 -6.31 -4.11
N ASN A 105 14.92 -5.02 -4.34
CA ASN A 105 15.70 -3.92 -3.81
C ASN A 105 14.78 -2.91 -3.09
N VAL A 106 15.32 -2.30 -2.02
CA VAL A 106 14.56 -1.40 -1.14
C VAL A 106 13.96 -0.22 -1.90
N HIS A 107 14.70 0.33 -2.87
CA HIS A 107 14.23 1.48 -3.64
C HIS A 107 13.02 1.13 -4.51
N GLY A 108 13.08 0.02 -5.24
CA GLY A 108 12.01 -0.44 -6.12
C GLY A 108 10.75 -0.81 -5.36
N VAL A 109 10.88 -1.57 -4.27
CA VAL A 109 9.71 -1.91 -3.44
C VAL A 109 9.07 -0.66 -2.88
N ARG A 110 9.86 0.30 -2.37
CA ARG A 110 9.34 1.59 -1.87
C ARG A 110 8.63 2.41 -2.93
N GLU A 111 9.15 2.45 -4.15
CA GLU A 111 8.52 3.16 -5.26
C GLU A 111 7.14 2.58 -5.57
N VAL A 112 7.04 1.25 -5.66
CA VAL A 112 5.77 0.56 -5.89
C VAL A 112 4.82 0.75 -4.70
N SER A 113 5.28 0.56 -3.46
CA SER A 113 4.46 0.77 -2.26
C SER A 113 3.97 2.22 -2.14
N SER A 114 4.78 3.21 -2.48
CA SER A 114 4.37 4.61 -2.51
C SER A 114 3.29 4.87 -3.57
N ARG A 115 3.47 4.31 -4.77
CA ARG A 115 2.49 4.41 -5.86
C ARG A 115 1.16 3.76 -5.48
N LEU A 116 1.18 2.56 -4.91
CA LEU A 116 -0.02 1.86 -4.47
C LEU A 116 -0.71 2.57 -3.30
N ARG A 117 0.06 3.14 -2.37
CA ARG A 117 -0.50 3.95 -1.28
C ARG A 117 -1.21 5.19 -1.80
N GLN A 118 -0.67 5.84 -2.83
CA GLN A 118 -1.35 6.96 -3.49
C GLN A 118 -2.66 6.51 -4.14
N LEU A 119 -2.65 5.41 -4.88
CA LEU A 119 -3.85 4.86 -5.52
C LEU A 119 -4.91 4.43 -4.49
N ALA A 120 -4.47 3.87 -3.36
CA ALA A 120 -5.32 3.54 -2.23
C ALA A 120 -5.96 4.79 -1.62
N ASP A 121 -5.17 5.82 -1.33
CA ASP A 121 -5.64 7.10 -0.78
C ASP A 121 -6.69 7.74 -1.72
N GLU A 122 -6.44 7.75 -3.04
CA GLU A 122 -7.39 8.24 -4.06
C GLU A 122 -8.69 7.43 -4.10
N ALA A 123 -8.61 6.11 -3.89
CA ALA A 123 -9.77 5.24 -3.81
C ALA A 123 -10.48 5.27 -2.45
N GLY A 124 -9.93 5.93 -1.43
CA GLY A 124 -10.40 5.81 -0.03
C GLY A 124 -10.18 4.42 0.55
N GLY A 125 -9.20 3.69 0.03
CA GLY A 125 -8.72 2.40 0.52
C GLY A 125 -7.51 2.54 1.44
N ARG A 126 -6.87 1.41 1.73
CA ARG A 126 -5.63 1.32 2.52
C ARG A 126 -4.68 0.33 1.85
N TYR A 127 -3.41 0.69 1.77
CA TYR A 127 -2.34 -0.25 1.44
C TYR A 127 -2.00 -1.08 2.68
N ASP A 128 -2.07 -2.41 2.55
CA ASP A 128 -1.85 -3.33 3.68
C ASP A 128 -0.43 -3.85 3.77
N GLY A 129 0.33 -3.76 2.68
CA GLY A 129 1.71 -4.22 2.61
C GLY A 129 1.96 -5.08 1.39
N TRP A 130 3.07 -5.82 1.44
CA TRP A 130 3.45 -6.76 0.40
C TRP A 130 4.01 -8.02 1.03
N ALA A 131 4.00 -9.10 0.25
CA ALA A 131 4.66 -10.33 0.58
C ALA A 131 5.46 -10.81 -0.63
N PRO A 132 6.56 -11.55 -0.43
CA PRO A 132 7.09 -12.36 -1.51
C PRO A 132 5.95 -13.24 -2.03
N GLY A 133 5.66 -13.11 -3.32
CA GLY A 133 4.52 -13.76 -3.93
C GLY A 133 4.59 -15.27 -3.73
N PRO A 134 3.44 -15.96 -3.67
CA PRO A 134 3.46 -17.42 -3.77
C PRO A 134 4.19 -17.76 -5.08
N GLY A 135 5.10 -18.72 -5.05
CA GLY A 135 5.59 -19.34 -6.27
C GLY A 135 4.40 -19.98 -6.97
N LYS A 136 3.70 -19.21 -7.81
CA LYS A 136 2.56 -19.56 -8.67
C LYS A 136 1.41 -20.32 -7.97
N PRO A 137 0.20 -19.74 -7.84
CA PRO A 137 -0.99 -20.58 -7.85
C PRO A 137 -1.11 -21.13 -9.27
N ILE A 138 -0.82 -22.42 -9.42
CA ILE A 138 -1.16 -23.19 -10.61
C ILE A 138 -2.68 -23.12 -10.74
N SER A 139 -3.18 -22.41 -11.75
CA SER A 139 -4.54 -22.61 -12.21
C SER A 139 -4.67 -24.08 -12.65
N SER A 140 -5.55 -24.83 -12.02
CA SER A 140 -6.19 -26.03 -12.60
C SER A 140 -7.68 -25.88 -12.44
#